data_AF-A0A1I7ZHN7-F1
#
_entry.id   AF-A0A1I7ZHN7-F1
#
_cell.length_a   1.000
_cell.length_b   1.000
_cell.length_c   1.000
_cell.angle_alpha   90.00
_cell.angle_beta   90.00
_cell.angle_gamma   90.00
#
_symmetry.space_group_name_H-M   'P 1'
#
loop_
_entity.id
_entity.type
_entity.pdbx_description
1 polymer ?
#
loop_
_entity_poly.entity_id
_entity_poly.type
_entity_poly.pdbx_seq_one_letter_code
_entity_poly.pdbx_strand_id
1 'polypeptide(L)'
;MLSLDVATLPCCRDRLGEIACQAIRKTNPAHFEKRCLGDHDFHMSCCKECRNYIENHKIHPENARSLFRAPQFCRDKRSLAFCRRFKTNGLGKFSCSDAEFAIRVCRQSCGYCNDALYALENLPASCQ
;
A
#
# COMPACT_ATOMS: atom_id res chain seq x y z
N MET A 1 -14.07 6.67 -24.80
CA MET A 1 -12.77 7.02 -24.21
C MET A 1 -12.57 6.18 -22.96
N LEU A 2 -11.70 5.18 -23.01
CA LEU A 2 -11.27 4.46 -21.81
C LEU A 2 -10.30 5.39 -21.08
N SER A 3 -10.72 6.02 -19.98
CA SER A 3 -9.76 6.60 -19.04
C SER A 3 -8.90 5.45 -18.54
N LEU A 4 -7.65 5.36 -19.00
CA LEU A 4 -6.65 4.56 -18.33
C LEU A 4 -6.35 5.29 -17.03
N ASP A 5 -7.18 5.05 -16.01
CA ASP A 5 -6.92 5.57 -14.67
C ASP A 5 -5.54 5.06 -14.25
N VAL A 6 -4.56 5.95 -14.25
CA VAL A 6 -3.21 5.64 -13.83
C VAL A 6 -3.28 5.40 -12.33
N ALA A 7 -2.91 4.18 -11.91
CA ALA A 7 -2.88 3.82 -10.50
C ALA A 7 -1.93 4.77 -9.76
N THR A 8 -2.38 5.30 -8.63
CA THR A 8 -1.59 6.20 -7.78
C THR A 8 -1.67 5.69 -6.35
N LEU A 9 -0.53 5.54 -5.68
CA LEU A 9 -0.53 5.08 -4.28
C LEU A 9 -1.28 6.10 -3.40
N PRO A 10 -2.09 5.65 -2.43
CA PRO A 10 -2.79 6.55 -1.54
C PRO A 10 -1.79 7.26 -0.63
N CYS A 11 -2.14 8.46 -0.16
CA CYS A 11 -1.31 9.16 0.82
C CYS A 11 -1.02 8.27 2.04
N CYS A 12 0.14 8.48 2.65
CA CYS A 12 0.64 7.69 3.75
C CYS A 12 0.00 8.13 5.07
N ARG A 13 -0.77 7.22 5.70
CA ARG A 13 -1.36 7.39 7.04
C ARG A 13 -1.49 6.06 7.77
N ASP A 14 -1.51 6.11 9.10
CA ASP A 14 -1.77 4.94 9.94
C ASP A 14 -3.27 4.63 9.98
N ARG A 15 -3.70 3.72 9.10
CA ARG A 15 -5.11 3.32 8.95
C ARG A 15 -5.59 2.41 10.06
N LEU A 16 -4.69 1.66 10.69
CA LEU A 16 -4.99 0.93 11.91
C LEU A 16 -5.18 1.89 13.11
N GLY A 17 -4.73 3.14 12.97
CA GLY A 17 -4.69 4.15 14.02
C GLY A 17 -3.27 4.37 14.52
N GLU A 18 -2.86 5.63 14.68
CA GLU A 18 -1.51 6.01 15.11
C GLU A 18 -1.12 5.34 16.43
N ILE A 19 -2.00 5.39 17.44
CA ILE A 19 -1.78 4.76 18.75
C ILE A 19 -1.57 3.24 18.62
N ALA A 20 -2.34 2.58 17.75
CA ALA A 20 -2.24 1.14 17.56
C ALA A 20 -0.90 0.76 16.89
N CYS A 21 -0.49 1.48 15.85
CA CYS A 21 0.78 1.25 15.17
C CYS A 21 1.97 1.50 16.11
N GLN A 22 1.94 2.58 16.89
CA GLN A 22 2.94 2.87 17.93
C GLN A 22 2.97 1.79 19.02
N ALA A 23 1.81 1.32 19.47
CA ALA A 23 1.72 0.25 20.46
C ALA A 23 2.35 -1.04 19.94
N ILE A 24 2.05 -1.46 18.70
CA ILE A 24 2.66 -2.64 18.08
C ILE A 24 4.18 -2.51 18.05
N ARG A 25 4.71 -1.35 17.62
CA ARG A 25 6.16 -1.11 17.61
C ARG A 25 6.76 -1.19 19.01
N LYS A 26 6.16 -0.54 20.01
CA LYS A 26 6.68 -0.50 21.39
C LYS A 26 6.66 -1.88 22.04
N THR A 27 5.57 -2.64 21.85
CA THR A 27 5.39 -3.95 22.48
C THR A 27 6.25 -5.03 21.82
N ASN A 28 6.44 -4.98 20.50
CA ASN A 28 7.27 -5.95 19.80
C ASN A 28 8.01 -5.33 18.60
N PRO A 29 9.16 -4.66 18.85
CA PRO A 29 9.90 -3.94 17.81
C PRO A 29 10.35 -4.83 16.65
N ALA A 30 10.87 -6.03 16.94
CA ALA A 30 11.36 -6.96 15.93
C ALA A 30 10.22 -7.47 15.01
N HIS A 31 9.05 -7.76 15.58
CA HIS A 31 7.89 -8.14 14.78
C HIS A 31 7.38 -6.96 13.95
N PHE A 32 7.34 -5.76 14.53
CA PHE A 32 6.96 -4.55 13.82
C PHE A 32 7.89 -4.30 12.64
N GLU A 33 9.21 -4.32 12.83
CA GLU A 33 10.20 -4.15 11.76
C GLU A 33 9.99 -5.19 10.65
N LYS A 34 9.96 -6.47 11.00
CA LYS A 34 9.80 -7.56 10.02
C LYS A 34 8.58 -7.34 9.13
N ARG A 35 7.43 -6.97 9.73
CA ARG A 35 6.21 -6.69 8.97
C ARG A 35 6.31 -5.39 8.21
N CYS A 36 6.87 -4.36 8.82
CA CYS A 36 7.02 -3.06 8.21
C CYS A 36 7.83 -3.11 6.92
N LEU A 37 8.90 -3.91 6.90
CA LEU A 37 9.82 -4.04 5.78
C LEU A 37 9.38 -5.05 4.70
N GLY A 38 8.58 -6.05 5.08
CA GLY A 38 8.27 -7.20 4.21
C GLY A 38 6.78 -7.44 3.92
N ASP A 39 5.86 -6.88 4.70
CA ASP A 39 4.41 -7.07 4.56
C ASP A 39 3.76 -5.77 4.08
N HIS A 40 3.45 -5.71 2.78
CA HIS A 40 2.80 -4.55 2.15
C HIS A 40 1.48 -4.17 2.80
N ASP A 41 0.66 -5.14 3.23
CA ASP A 41 -0.64 -4.84 3.81
C ASP A 41 -0.47 -4.23 5.21
N PHE A 42 0.51 -4.72 5.96
CA PHE A 42 0.89 -4.11 7.22
C PHE A 42 1.47 -2.71 7.04
N HIS A 43 2.44 -2.55 6.13
CA HIS A 43 3.01 -1.24 5.81
C HIS A 43 1.90 -0.26 5.44
N MET A 44 0.98 -0.62 4.55
CA MET A 44 -0.15 0.25 4.16
C MET A 44 -1.11 0.54 5.31
N SER A 45 -1.19 -0.32 6.32
CA SER A 45 -2.03 -0.12 7.52
C SER A 45 -1.36 0.75 8.58
N CYS A 46 -0.03 0.76 8.65
CA CYS A 46 0.78 1.52 9.60
C CYS A 46 1.83 2.39 8.89
N CYS A 47 1.44 3.04 7.79
CA CYS A 47 2.38 3.63 6.85
C CYS A 47 3.27 4.72 7.47
N LYS A 48 2.69 5.61 8.28
CA LYS A 48 3.43 6.72 8.88
C LYS A 48 4.42 6.19 9.91
N GLU A 49 3.98 5.29 10.80
CA GLU A 49 4.86 4.69 11.79
C GLU A 49 5.98 3.85 11.14
N CYS A 50 5.65 3.17 10.04
CA CYS A 50 6.62 2.41 9.25
C CYS A 50 7.72 3.28 8.65
N ARG A 51 7.34 4.39 8.01
CA ARG A 51 8.30 5.32 7.43
C ARG A 51 9.18 5.96 8.48
N ASN A 52 8.57 6.44 9.57
CA ASN A 52 9.32 6.97 10.71
C ASN A 52 10.34 5.94 11.23
N TYR A 53 9.97 4.67 11.29
CA TYR A 53 10.88 3.61 11.71
C TYR A 53 12.06 3.45 10.74
N ILE A 54 11.79 3.36 9.44
CA ILE A 54 12.79 3.22 8.37
C ILE A 54 13.77 4.41 8.38
N GLU A 55 13.25 5.63 8.45
CA GLU A 55 14.04 6.86 8.47
C GLU A 55 14.91 6.97 9.72
N ASN A 56 14.32 6.78 10.91
CA ASN A 56 15.04 6.90 12.18
C ASN A 56 16.15 5.85 12.34
N HIS A 57 15.96 4.64 11.79
CA HIS A 57 16.94 3.56 11.85
C HIS A 57 17.84 3.50 10.61
N LYS A 58 17.71 4.45 9.67
CA LYS A 58 18.49 4.53 8.43
C LYS A 58 18.49 3.22 7.65
N ILE A 59 17.34 2.56 7.57
CA ILE A 59 17.20 1.26 6.91
C ILE A 59 17.38 1.46 5.40
N HIS A 60 18.32 0.72 4.81
CA HIS A 60 18.62 0.82 3.39
C HIS A 60 17.39 0.42 2.53
N PRO A 61 17.09 1.11 1.41
CA PRO A 61 15.91 0.84 0.58
C PRO A 61 15.75 -0.61 0.11
N GLU A 62 16.86 -1.33 -0.10
CA GLU A 62 16.83 -2.75 -0.48
C GLU A 62 16.21 -3.66 0.58
N ASN A 63 16.28 -3.24 1.84
CA ASN A 63 15.72 -3.93 2.99
C ASN A 63 14.28 -3.48 3.30
N ALA A 64 13.81 -2.38 2.72
CA ALA A 64 12.47 -1.83 2.89
C ALA A 64 11.57 -2.14 1.67
N ARG A 65 11.49 -3.43 1.30
CA ARG A 65 10.77 -3.89 0.10
C ARG A 65 9.31 -3.44 0.03
N SER A 66 8.63 -3.38 1.17
CA SER A 66 7.25 -2.91 1.30
C SER A 66 7.02 -1.47 0.82
N LEU A 67 8.06 -0.63 0.87
CA LEU A 67 8.02 0.77 0.45
C LEU A 67 8.43 0.93 -1.02
N PHE A 68 9.46 0.21 -1.46
CA PHE A 68 10.16 0.48 -2.72
C PHE A 68 9.88 -0.51 -3.86
N ARG A 69 9.06 -1.54 -3.64
CA ARG A 69 8.70 -2.54 -4.66
C ARG A 69 7.22 -2.89 -4.55
N ALA A 70 6.64 -3.43 -5.60
CA ALA A 70 5.32 -4.03 -5.54
C ALA A 70 5.34 -5.32 -4.66
N PRO A 71 4.19 -5.74 -4.11
CA PRO A 71 4.10 -6.98 -3.36
C PRO A 71 4.56 -8.17 -4.21
N GLN A 72 5.41 -9.05 -3.68
CA GLN A 72 5.86 -10.25 -4.40
C GLN A 72 4.67 -11.16 -4.78
N PHE A 73 3.68 -11.25 -3.90
CA PHE A 73 2.42 -11.95 -4.15
C PHE A 73 1.30 -10.93 -4.36
N CYS A 74 1.30 -10.29 -5.53
CA CYS A 74 0.32 -9.27 -5.88
C CYS A 74 -0.80 -9.87 -6.73
N ARG A 75 -2.01 -9.96 -6.16
CA ARG A 75 -3.19 -10.54 -6.80
C ARG A 75 -4.47 -9.82 -6.39
N ASP A 76 -5.50 -10.00 -7.18
CA ASP A 76 -6.85 -9.58 -6.80
C ASP A 76 -7.38 -10.44 -5.65
N LYS A 77 -8.08 -9.81 -4.70
CA LYS A 77 -8.76 -10.51 -3.59
C LYS A 77 -10.12 -11.07 -4.04
N ARG A 78 -10.73 -10.46 -5.05
CA ARG A 78 -12.00 -10.89 -5.65
C ARG A 78 -11.74 -11.63 -6.96
N SER A 79 -12.80 -12.25 -7.49
CA SER A 79 -12.71 -12.99 -8.75
C SER A 79 -12.36 -12.08 -9.92
N LEU A 80 -11.71 -12.64 -10.95
CA LEU A 80 -11.36 -11.93 -12.18
C LEU A 80 -12.59 -11.28 -12.83
N ALA A 81 -13.74 -11.96 -12.84
CA ALA A 81 -14.98 -11.42 -13.37
C ALA A 81 -15.46 -10.18 -12.60
N PHE A 82 -15.36 -10.20 -11.27
CA PHE A 82 -15.66 -9.04 -10.44
C PHE A 82 -14.69 -7.90 -10.72
N CYS A 83 -13.38 -8.16 -10.72
CA CYS A 83 -12.38 -7.10 -10.86
C CYS A 83 -12.33 -6.49 -12.26
N ARG A 84 -12.66 -7.25 -13.31
CA ARG A 84 -12.90 -6.68 -14.66
C ARG A 84 -14.08 -5.72 -14.66
N ARG A 85 -15.22 -6.11 -14.05
CA ARG A 85 -16.39 -5.23 -13.94
C ARG A 85 -16.09 -3.99 -13.10
N PHE A 86 -15.40 -4.16 -11.97
CA PHE A 86 -14.99 -3.06 -11.09
C PHE A 86 -14.07 -2.08 -11.81
N LYS A 87 -13.10 -2.57 -12.60
CA LYS A 87 -12.21 -1.71 -13.40
C LYS A 87 -12.98 -0.87 -14.42
N THR A 88 -14.01 -1.43 -15.06
CA THR A 88 -14.77 -0.73 -16.08
C THR A 88 -15.84 0.21 -15.50
N ASN A 89 -16.53 -0.22 -14.43
CA ASN A 89 -17.77 0.42 -13.97
C ASN A 89 -17.69 0.97 -12.54
N GLY A 90 -16.62 0.67 -11.79
CA GLY A 90 -16.57 0.91 -10.35
C GLY A 90 -17.57 0.06 -9.54
N LEU A 91 -17.77 0.45 -8.28
CA LEU A 91 -18.74 -0.07 -7.33
C LEU A 91 -19.25 1.09 -6.45
N GLY A 92 -20.42 1.62 -6.76
CA GLY A 92 -20.95 2.79 -6.08
C GLY A 92 -20.01 3.98 -6.26
N LYS A 93 -19.48 4.52 -5.15
CA LYS A 93 -18.50 5.61 -5.18
C LYS A 93 -17.05 5.15 -5.41
N PHE A 94 -16.78 3.85 -5.42
CA PHE A 94 -15.42 3.31 -5.51
C PHE A 94 -15.06 2.91 -6.94
N SER A 95 -13.82 3.15 -7.34
CA SER A 95 -13.25 2.79 -8.62
C SER A 95 -11.78 2.42 -8.47
N CYS A 96 -11.05 2.21 -9.59
CA CYS A 96 -9.61 1.99 -9.51
C CYS A 96 -8.83 3.23 -9.07
N SER A 97 -9.39 4.44 -9.19
CA SER A 97 -8.78 5.67 -8.67
C SER A 97 -8.90 5.79 -7.14
N ASP A 98 -9.85 5.08 -6.52
CA ASP A 98 -9.96 4.95 -5.07
C ASP A 98 -8.92 3.95 -4.53
N ALA A 99 -7.66 4.37 -4.53
CA ALA A 99 -6.51 3.51 -4.26
C ALA A 99 -6.63 2.70 -2.96
N GLU A 100 -7.17 3.30 -1.90
CA GLU A 100 -7.39 2.60 -0.62
C GLU A 100 -8.29 1.37 -0.75
N PHE A 101 -9.32 1.46 -1.59
CA PHE A 101 -10.28 0.40 -1.81
C PHE A 101 -9.74 -0.57 -2.87
N ALA A 102 -9.27 -0.04 -4.00
CA ALA A 102 -8.76 -0.82 -5.11
C ALA A 102 -7.63 -1.77 -4.70
N ILE A 103 -6.65 -1.30 -3.92
CA ILE A 103 -5.53 -2.10 -3.40
C ILE A 103 -6.00 -3.29 -2.54
N ARG A 104 -7.13 -3.18 -1.83
CA ARG A 104 -7.66 -4.26 -0.97
C ARG A 104 -8.54 -5.27 -1.72
N VAL A 105 -9.06 -4.89 -2.88
CA VAL A 105 -10.11 -5.65 -3.57
C VAL A 105 -9.61 -6.18 -4.92
N CYS A 106 -9.07 -5.31 -5.77
CA CYS A 106 -8.69 -5.58 -7.16
C CYS A 106 -7.30 -5.01 -7.50
N ARG A 107 -6.33 -5.23 -6.61
CA ARG A 107 -4.97 -4.65 -6.68
C ARG A 107 -4.32 -4.88 -8.05
N GLN A 108 -4.39 -6.11 -8.57
CA GLN A 108 -3.76 -6.48 -9.83
C GLN A 108 -4.52 -5.91 -11.02
N SER A 109 -5.84 -6.08 -11.05
CA SER A 109 -6.67 -5.57 -12.16
C SER A 109 -6.60 -4.04 -12.28
N CYS A 110 -6.51 -3.34 -11.15
CA CYS A 110 -6.38 -1.88 -11.10
C CYS A 110 -4.93 -1.37 -11.27
N GLY A 111 -3.93 -2.24 -11.45
CA GLY A 111 -2.56 -1.84 -11.81
C GLY A 111 -1.62 -1.55 -10.63
N TYR A 112 -2.02 -1.80 -9.38
CA TYR A 112 -1.19 -1.58 -8.18
C TYR A 112 -0.07 -2.62 -7.97
N CYS A 113 0.09 -3.55 -8.91
CA CYS A 113 1.13 -4.59 -8.93
C CYS A 113 2.27 -4.22 -9.90
N ASN A 114 2.77 -2.99 -9.82
CA ASN A 114 3.78 -2.47 -10.73
C ASN A 114 4.88 -1.76 -9.93
N ASP A 115 6.13 -2.22 -10.03
CA ASP A 115 7.28 -1.65 -9.31
C ASP A 115 7.49 -0.16 -9.61
N ALA A 116 7.15 0.31 -10.82
CA ALA A 116 7.25 1.72 -11.17
C ALA A 116 6.38 2.62 -10.26
N LEU A 117 5.28 2.11 -9.70
CA LEU A 117 4.45 2.84 -8.75
C LEU A 117 5.11 3.03 -7.39
N TYR A 118 6.10 2.20 -7.05
CA TYR A 118 6.80 2.21 -5.78
C TYR A 118 8.21 2.80 -5.91
N ALA A 119 8.53 3.40 -7.08
CA ALA A 119 9.77 4.15 -7.27
C ALA A 119 9.85 5.31 -6.27
N LEU A 120 11.08 5.73 -5.93
CA LEU A 120 11.35 6.72 -4.88
C LEU A 120 10.59 8.03 -5.12
N GLU A 121 10.53 8.48 -6.37
CA GLU A 121 9.83 9.68 -6.83
C GLU A 121 8.31 9.59 -6.73
N ASN A 122 7.75 8.38 -6.70
CA ASN A 122 6.33 8.10 -6.65
C ASN A 122 5.85 7.72 -5.24
N LEU A 123 6.75 7.74 -4.24
CA LEU A 123 6.37 7.45 -2.87
C LEU A 123 5.31 8.47 -2.40
N PRO A 124 4.16 8.00 -1.89
CA PRO A 124 3.07 8.90 -1.54
C PRO A 124 3.50 9.85 -0.43
N ALA A 125 3.12 11.13 -0.45
CA ALA A 125 3.35 12.01 0.69
C ALA A 125 2.56 11.54 1.94
N SER A 126 2.95 12.02 3.12
CA SER A 126 2.10 11.90 4.32
C SER A 126 0.76 12.60 4.07
N CYS A 127 -0.34 12.00 4.51
CA CYS A 127 -1.64 12.67 4.45
C CYS A 127 -1.62 13.95 5.32
N GLN A 128 -2.24 15.02 4.83
CA GLN A 128 -2.46 16.26 5.58
C GLN A 128 -3.48 16.08 6.70
#